data_AF-A0A519T4Y0-F1
#
_entry.id   AF-A0A519T4Y0-F1
#
_cell.length_a   1.000
_cell.length_b   1.000
_cell.length_c   1.000
_cell.angle_alpha   90.00
_cell.angle_beta   90.00
_cell.angle_gamma   90.00
#
_symmetry.space_group_name_H-M   'P 1'
#
loop_
_entity.id
_entity.type
_entity.pdbx_description
1 polymer ?
#
loop_
_entity_poly.entity_id
_entity_poly.type
_entity_poly.pdbx_seq_one_letter_code
_entity_poly.pdbx_strand_id
1 'polypeptide(L)'
;MVIYLQEYKDLLQKGIIVLDNLLEIYTPDKQAENDWATICLSDTRNLHRSLSERLANPRLTVTPEETSPVMVAIQQYIENHWADYREFPVANAQKRALLVDLHAQLKIVAKGVGQLYNAVMVSK
;
A
#
# COMPACT_ATOMS: atom_id res chain seq x y z
N MET A 1 -0.87 15.20 -20.45
CA MET A 1 0.00 14.08 -20.04
C MET A 1 -0.82 12.80 -19.82
N VAL A 2 -1.43 12.30 -20.89
CA VAL A 2 -2.30 11.09 -20.86
C VAL A 2 -1.48 9.79 -20.85
N ILE A 3 -0.20 9.88 -21.27
CA ILE A 3 0.68 8.75 -21.59
C ILE A 3 0.83 7.77 -20.43
N TYR A 4 0.85 8.25 -19.17
CA TYR A 4 1.08 7.40 -18.00
C TYR A 4 -0.19 7.06 -17.21
N LEU A 5 -1.37 7.52 -17.65
CA LEU A 5 -2.59 7.39 -16.85
C LEU A 5 -2.99 5.93 -16.63
N GLN A 6 -2.88 5.10 -17.67
CA GLN A 6 -3.22 3.67 -17.53
C GLN A 6 -2.24 2.96 -16.61
N GLU A 7 -0.93 3.17 -16.78
CA GLU A 7 0.10 2.59 -15.92
C GLU A 7 -0.09 3.01 -14.46
N TYR A 8 -0.46 4.27 -14.21
CA TYR A 8 -0.74 4.75 -12.87
C TYR A 8 -1.97 4.05 -12.27
N LYS A 9 -3.06 3.91 -13.03
CA LYS A 9 -4.25 3.16 -12.58
C LYS A 9 -3.94 1.70 -12.27
N ASP A 10 -3.13 1.05 -13.10
CA ASP A 10 -2.73 -0.34 -12.91
C ASP A 10 -1.90 -0.50 -11.62
N LEU A 11 -1.02 0.47 -11.31
CA LEU A 11 -0.26 0.50 -10.06
C LEU A 11 -1.17 0.70 -8.84
N LEU A 12 -2.13 1.63 -8.91
CA LEU A 12 -3.12 1.84 -7.84
C LEU A 12 -3.95 0.56 -7.60
N GLN A 13 -4.43 -0.07 -8.67
CA GLN A 13 -5.20 -1.31 -8.60
C GLN A 13 -4.38 -2.46 -7.98
N LYS A 14 -3.11 -2.60 -8.37
CA LYS A 14 -2.20 -3.58 -7.75
C LYS A 14 -2.01 -3.29 -6.26
N GLY A 15 -1.81 -2.04 -5.87
CA GLY A 15 -1.71 -1.64 -4.47
C GLY A 15 -2.96 -2.02 -3.67
N ILE A 16 -4.16 -1.76 -4.22
CA ILE A 16 -5.44 -2.13 -3.62
C ILE A 16 -5.53 -3.65 -3.40
N ILE A 17 -5.23 -4.45 -4.42
CA ILE A 17 -5.25 -5.92 -4.31
C ILE A 17 -4.30 -6.42 -3.22
N VAL A 18 -3.10 -5.84 -3.10
CA VAL A 18 -2.17 -6.24 -2.04
C VAL A 18 -2.71 -5.89 -0.66
N LEU A 19 -3.37 -4.73 -0.52
CA LEU A 19 -3.98 -4.30 0.73
C LEU A 19 -5.19 -5.17 1.11
N ASP A 20 -6.00 -5.62 0.14
CA ASP A 20 -7.07 -6.59 0.39
C ASP A 20 -6.52 -7.89 1.01
N ASN A 21 -5.46 -8.44 0.41
CA ASN A 21 -4.79 -9.62 0.95
C ASN A 21 -4.21 -9.40 2.36
N LEU A 22 -3.67 -8.21 2.63
CA LEU A 22 -3.17 -7.85 3.97
C LEU A 22 -4.32 -7.79 4.99
N LEU A 23 -5.46 -7.21 4.63
CA LEU A 23 -6.66 -7.17 5.49
C LEU A 23 -7.19 -8.57 5.79
N GLU A 24 -7.14 -9.50 4.84
CA GLU A 24 -7.49 -10.90 5.08
C GLU A 24 -6.57 -11.56 6.12
N ILE A 25 -5.25 -11.32 6.03
CA ILE A 25 -4.28 -11.85 7.00
C ILE A 25 -4.51 -11.28 8.40
N TYR A 26 -4.84 -9.99 8.49
CA TYR A 26 -5.11 -9.32 9.77
C TYR A 26 -6.52 -9.56 10.31
N THR A 27 -7.39 -10.22 9.55
CA THR A 27 -8.73 -10.55 10.05
C THR A 27 -8.55 -11.40 11.32
N PRO A 28 -9.13 -10.96 12.46
CA PRO A 28 -8.84 -11.58 13.74
C PRO A 28 -9.24 -13.06 13.69
N ASP A 29 -8.25 -13.93 13.93
CA ASP A 29 -8.53 -15.31 14.29
C ASP A 29 -9.28 -15.25 15.63
N LYS A 30 -10.48 -15.82 15.72
CA LYS A 30 -11.32 -15.80 16.93
C LYS A 30 -10.62 -16.33 18.20
N GLN A 31 -9.40 -16.86 18.09
CA GLN A 31 -8.60 -17.46 19.16
C GLN A 31 -7.35 -16.64 19.55
N ALA A 32 -7.00 -15.59 18.83
CA ALA A 32 -5.80 -14.80 19.11
C ALA A 32 -6.19 -13.40 19.60
N GLU A 33 -6.33 -13.23 20.91
CA GLU A 33 -6.30 -11.92 21.58
C GLU A 33 -4.93 -11.29 21.32
N ASN A 34 -4.78 -10.47 20.28
CA ASN A 34 -3.57 -9.64 20.14
C ASN A 34 -3.87 -8.34 19.38
N ASP A 35 -3.66 -7.24 20.10
CA ASP A 35 -3.87 -5.85 19.71
C ASP A 35 -3.15 -5.40 18.44
N TRP A 36 -2.09 -6.10 18.04
CA TRP A 36 -1.28 -5.77 16.86
C TRP A 36 -2.11 -5.74 15.57
N ALA A 37 -3.06 -6.67 15.42
CA ALA A 37 -3.94 -6.70 14.26
C ALA A 37 -4.78 -5.43 14.17
N THR A 38 -5.21 -4.83 15.29
CA THR A 38 -6.10 -3.67 15.29
C THR A 38 -5.42 -2.41 14.73
N ILE A 39 -4.18 -2.14 15.14
CA ILE A 39 -3.40 -0.99 14.62
C ILE A 39 -3.10 -1.20 13.13
N CYS A 40 -2.59 -2.38 12.77
CA CYS A 40 -2.28 -2.71 11.38
C CYS A 40 -3.54 -2.68 10.50
N LEU A 41 -4.71 -3.11 11.00
CA LEU A 41 -5.98 -3.05 10.28
C LEU A 41 -6.40 -1.62 9.97
N SER A 42 -6.28 -0.71 10.94
CA SER A 42 -6.65 0.70 10.75
C SER A 42 -5.80 1.35 9.66
N ASP A 43 -4.48 1.20 9.74
CA ASP A 43 -3.56 1.80 8.78
C ASP A 43 -3.69 1.17 7.39
N THR A 44 -3.89 -0.15 7.32
CA THR A 44 -4.13 -0.85 6.05
C THR A 44 -5.44 -0.38 5.41
N ARG A 45 -6.53 -0.21 6.19
CA ARG A 45 -7.81 0.31 5.70
C ARG A 45 -7.69 1.76 5.23
N ASN A 46 -6.94 2.59 5.94
CA ASN A 46 -6.73 3.99 5.57
C ASN A 46 -5.99 4.11 4.24
N LEU A 47 -4.90 3.36 4.07
CA LEU A 47 -4.17 3.32 2.81
C LEU A 47 -5.05 2.75 1.68
N HIS A 48 -5.76 1.65 1.93
CA HIS A 48 -6.67 1.03 0.96
C HIS A 48 -7.71 2.03 0.45
N ARG A 49 -8.39 2.72 1.39
CA ARG A 49 -9.37 3.76 1.06
C ARG A 49 -8.74 4.89 0.24
N SER A 50 -7.57 5.39 0.64
CA SER A 50 -6.87 6.46 -0.08
C SER A 50 -6.54 6.07 -1.53
N LEU A 51 -6.05 4.85 -1.78
CA LEU A 51 -5.79 4.37 -3.13
C LEU A 51 -7.08 4.18 -3.94
N SER A 52 -8.12 3.63 -3.30
CA SER A 52 -9.43 3.40 -3.93
C SER A 52 -10.12 4.71 -4.34
N GLU A 53 -10.11 5.71 -3.46
CA GLU A 53 -10.67 7.04 -3.72
C GLU A 53 -9.94 7.73 -4.89
N ARG A 54 -8.61 7.61 -4.95
CA ARG A 54 -7.83 8.11 -6.09
C ARG A 54 -8.16 7.39 -7.38
N LEU A 55 -8.23 6.06 -7.36
CA LEU A 55 -8.55 5.27 -8.55
C LEU A 55 -9.97 5.57 -9.08
N ALA A 56 -10.92 5.79 -8.18
CA ALA A 56 -12.30 6.13 -8.52
C ALA A 56 -12.47 7.59 -9.00
N ASN A 57 -11.47 8.47 -8.82
CA ASN A 57 -11.56 9.86 -9.21
C ASN A 57 -11.63 9.99 -10.75
N PRO A 58 -12.74 10.48 -11.33
CA PRO A 58 -12.87 10.62 -12.78
C PRO A 58 -11.93 11.68 -13.37
N ARG A 59 -11.38 12.56 -12.53
CA ARG A 59 -10.41 13.59 -12.89
C ARG A 59 -8.97 13.18 -12.54
N LEU A 60 -8.72 11.90 -12.28
CA LEU A 60 -7.37 11.40 -12.00
C LEU A 60 -6.44 11.76 -13.16
N THR A 61 -5.37 12.49 -12.83
CA THR A 61 -4.30 12.84 -13.76
C THR A 61 -2.97 12.36 -13.20
N VAL A 62 -1.98 12.14 -14.07
CA VAL A 62 -0.63 11.83 -13.62
C VAL A 62 0.15 13.14 -13.51
N THR A 63 0.25 13.67 -12.30
CA THR A 63 1.06 14.85 -11.97
C THR A 63 1.94 14.53 -10.76
N PRO A 64 3.00 15.31 -10.50
CA PRO A 64 3.83 15.10 -9.31
C PRO A 64 3.02 15.21 -8.01
N GLU A 65 2.01 16.08 -7.99
CA GLU A 65 1.12 16.30 -6.84
C GLU A 65 0.16 15.11 -6.62
N GLU A 66 -0.11 14.32 -7.65
CA GLU A 66 -0.91 13.09 -7.56
C GLU A 66 -0.06 11.87 -7.21
N THR A 67 1.14 11.73 -7.78
CA THR A 67 1.98 10.54 -7.61
C THR A 67 2.84 10.58 -6.34
N SER A 68 3.33 11.76 -5.93
CA SER A 68 4.17 11.90 -4.72
C SER A 68 3.47 11.43 -3.43
N PRO A 69 2.22 11.85 -3.14
CA PRO A 69 1.54 11.41 -1.93
C PRO A 69 1.32 9.90 -1.86
N VAL A 70 1.10 9.23 -3.00
CA VAL A 70 0.92 7.77 -3.03
C VAL A 70 2.21 7.05 -2.68
N MET A 71 3.34 7.48 -3.26
CA MET A 71 4.65 6.94 -2.92
C MET A 71 4.95 7.10 -1.42
N VAL A 72 4.76 8.31 -0.88
CA VAL A 72 5.01 8.62 0.53
C VAL A 72 4.08 7.81 1.45
N ALA A 73 2.80 7.71 1.12
CA ALA A 73 1.84 6.98 1.94
C ALA A 73 2.16 5.47 2.02
N ILE A 74 2.52 4.84 0.90
CA ILE A 74 2.91 3.42 0.90
C ILE A 74 4.21 3.21 1.68
N GLN A 75 5.20 4.10 1.51
CA GLN A 75 6.46 4.01 2.24
C GLN A 75 6.24 4.13 3.76
N GLN A 76 5.49 5.15 4.20
CA GLN A 76 5.19 5.37 5.61
C GLN A 76 4.43 4.19 6.22
N TYR A 77 3.44 3.65 5.49
CA TYR A 77 2.71 2.46 5.91
C TYR A 77 3.64 1.27 6.17
N ILE A 78 4.55 0.99 5.23
CA ILE A 78 5.50 -0.13 5.36
C ILE A 78 6.42 0.08 6.58
N GLU A 79 6.93 1.29 6.76
CA GLU A 79 7.83 1.62 7.87
C GLU A 79 7.14 1.49 9.23
N ASN A 80 5.92 2.04 9.36
CA ASN A 80 5.10 1.92 10.57
C ASN A 80 4.77 0.46 10.88
N HIS A 81 4.28 -0.29 9.87
CA HIS A 81 3.94 -1.70 10.06
C HIS A 81 5.13 -2.52 10.60
N TRP A 82 6.34 -2.33 10.05
CA TRP A 82 7.52 -3.06 10.54
C TRP A 82 8.03 -2.55 11.89
N ALA A 83 7.75 -1.30 12.26
CA ALA A 83 7.97 -0.83 13.63
C ALA A 83 7.05 -1.59 14.60
N ASP A 84 5.76 -1.63 14.32
CA ASP A 84 4.76 -2.31 15.16
C ASP A 84 5.01 -3.83 15.23
N TYR A 85 5.36 -4.45 14.10
CA TYR A 85 5.68 -5.89 14.05
C TYR A 85 6.87 -6.26 14.95
N ARG A 86 7.86 -5.35 15.11
CA ARG A 86 9.01 -5.61 16.00
C ARG A 86 8.59 -5.61 17.46
N GLU A 87 7.63 -4.78 17.83
CA GLU A 87 7.09 -4.72 19.19
C GLU A 87 6.15 -5.90 19.47
N PHE A 88 5.35 -6.30 18.47
CA PHE A 88 4.34 -7.36 18.59
C PHE A 88 4.41 -8.36 17.42
N PRO A 89 5.38 -9.28 17.42
CA PRO A 89 5.58 -10.19 16.29
C PRO A 89 4.49 -11.26 16.16
N VAL A 90 4.13 -11.59 14.92
CA VAL A 90 3.23 -12.71 14.62
C VAL A 90 3.92 -14.05 14.91
N ALA A 91 3.32 -14.87 15.77
CA ALA A 91 3.85 -16.19 16.14
C ALA A 91 3.77 -17.23 15.01
N ASN A 92 2.86 -17.04 14.04
CA ASN A 92 2.65 -17.96 12.93
C ASN A 92 3.63 -17.69 11.76
N ALA A 93 4.52 -18.65 11.51
CA ALA A 93 5.57 -18.53 10.49
C ALA A 93 5.03 -18.43 9.06
N GLN A 94 3.92 -19.11 8.75
CA GLN A 94 3.27 -19.04 7.43
C GLN A 94 2.65 -17.65 7.21
N LYS A 95 1.93 -17.11 8.20
CA LYS A 95 1.38 -15.74 8.14
C LYS A 95 2.52 -14.71 7.98
N ARG A 96 3.63 -14.89 8.70
CA ARG A 96 4.82 -14.04 8.54
C ARG A 96 5.38 -14.07 7.12
N ALA A 97 5.50 -15.24 6.50
CA ALA A 97 6.01 -15.36 5.14
C ALA A 97 5.12 -14.62 4.13
N LEU A 98 3.79 -14.76 4.26
CA LEU A 98 2.81 -14.05 3.43
C LEU A 98 2.90 -12.52 3.64
N LEU A 99 3.02 -12.06 4.89
CA LEU A 99 3.18 -10.64 5.18
C LEU A 99 4.43 -10.06 4.52
N VAL A 100 5.57 -10.75 4.59
CA VAL A 100 6.82 -10.31 3.96
C VAL A 100 6.65 -10.19 2.45
N ASP A 101 6.02 -11.16 1.81
CA ASP A 101 5.78 -11.16 0.37
C ASP A 101 4.88 -10.00 -0.06
N LEU A 102 3.73 -9.81 0.62
CA LEU A 102 2.80 -8.72 0.32
C LEU A 102 3.43 -7.35 0.53
N HIS A 103 4.24 -7.15 1.58
CA HIS A 103 4.98 -5.89 1.77
C HIS A 103 6.03 -5.68 0.67
N ALA A 104 6.67 -6.74 0.16
CA ALA A 104 7.55 -6.62 -0.99
C ALA A 104 6.79 -6.19 -2.26
N GLN A 105 5.58 -6.70 -2.47
CA GLN A 105 4.70 -6.27 -3.56
C GLN A 105 4.30 -4.79 -3.42
N LEU A 106 3.97 -4.30 -2.21
CA LEU A 106 3.73 -2.87 -1.97
C LEU A 106 4.96 -2.01 -2.27
N LYS A 107 6.18 -2.46 -1.94
CA LYS A 107 7.42 -1.76 -2.32
C LYS A 107 7.58 -1.64 -3.83
N ILE A 108 7.20 -2.68 -4.57
CA ILE A 108 7.21 -2.65 -6.04
C ILE A 108 6.22 -1.61 -6.56
N VAL A 109 5.02 -1.54 -5.99
CA VAL A 109 4.02 -0.51 -6.33
C VAL A 109 4.57 0.90 -6.06
N ALA A 110 5.10 1.15 -4.86
CA ALA A 110 5.69 2.45 -4.50
C ALA A 110 6.82 2.85 -5.46
N LYS A 111 7.70 1.91 -5.81
CA LYS A 111 8.77 2.14 -6.79
C LYS A 111 8.22 2.46 -8.18
N GLY A 112 7.20 1.74 -8.64
CA GLY A 112 6.54 2.02 -9.93
C GLY A 112 5.93 3.41 -9.96
N VAL A 113 5.24 3.82 -8.89
CA VAL A 113 4.70 5.18 -8.77
C VAL A 113 5.82 6.22 -8.74
N GLY A 114 6.93 5.95 -8.05
CA GLY A 114 8.12 6.82 -8.04
C GLY A 114 8.78 6.97 -9.43
N GLN A 115 8.78 5.91 -10.25
CA GLN A 115 9.24 5.99 -11.63
C GLN A 115 8.33 6.90 -12.47
N LEU A 116 7.00 6.79 -12.31
CA LEU A 116 6.07 7.71 -12.96
C LEU A 116 6.27 9.15 -12.51
N TYR A 117 6.41 9.39 -11.20
CA TYR A 117 6.74 10.71 -10.64
C TYR A 117 7.96 11.32 -11.33
N ASN A 118 9.07 10.57 -11.41
CA ASN A 118 10.29 11.04 -12.05
C ASN A 118 10.09 11.32 -13.55
N ALA A 119 9.39 10.44 -14.27
CA ALA A 119 9.11 10.63 -15.69
C ALA A 119 8.29 11.92 -15.93
N VAL A 120 7.30 12.18 -15.07
CA VAL A 120 6.49 13.41 -15.12
C VAL A 120 7.33 14.66 -14.83
N MET A 121 8.21 14.59 -13.83
CA MET A 121 9.05 15.72 -13.41
C MET A 121 10.08 16.14 -14.47
N VAL A 122 10.65 15.17 -15.20
CA VAL A 122 11.64 15.43 -16.27
C VAL A 122 10.97 15.89 -17.58
N SER A 123 9.67 15.64 -17.73
CA SER A 123 8.89 16.06 -18.91
C SER A 123 8.27 17.46 -18.78
N LYS A 124 8.53 18.17 -17.67
CA LYS A 124 8.18 19.58 -17.46
C LYS A 124 9.28 20.49 -18.02
#